data_AF-A0A2V9GEG0-F1
#
_entry.id   AF-A0A2V9GEG0-F1
#
_cell.length_a   1.000
_cell.length_b   1.000
_cell.length_c   1.000
_cell.angle_alpha   90.00
_cell.angle_beta   90.00
_cell.angle_gamma   90.00
#
_symmetry.space_group_name_H-M   'P 1'
#
loop_
_entity.id
_entity.type
_entity.pdbx_description
1 polymer ?
#
loop_
_entity_poly.entity_id
_entity_poly.type
_entity_poly.pdbx_seq_one_letter_code
_entity_poly.pdbx_strand_id
1 'polypeptide(L)'
;SVKQIVVGQPLRLDGTRGSMAEEAERFAQRVQKQIGVPVDMVDERLTSWEAERLLEEVQGRFIRDEKLTGSKKPKNVKAKMTVDAMAAAFILKEYLDRRGQTAEKACAK
;
A
#
# COMPACT_ATOMS: atom_id res chain seq x y z
N SER A 1 4.17 -19.80 9.43
CA SER A 1 4.31 -18.73 10.45
C SER A 1 4.80 -17.47 9.76
N VAL A 2 4.40 -16.29 10.25
CA VAL A 2 4.86 -15.00 9.71
C VAL A 2 6.25 -14.69 10.29
N LYS A 3 7.18 -14.24 9.44
CA LYS A 3 8.56 -13.90 9.84
C LYS A 3 8.85 -12.41 9.81
N GLN A 4 8.06 -11.65 9.07
CA GLN A 4 8.25 -10.22 8.87
C GLN A 4 6.93 -9.57 8.47
N ILE A 5 6.76 -8.31 8.83
CA ILE A 5 5.62 -7.47 8.42
C ILE A 5 6.14 -6.26 7.65
N VAL A 6 5.35 -5.80 6.70
CA VAL A 6 5.61 -4.58 5.92
C VAL A 6 4.46 -3.62 6.13
N VAL A 7 4.77 -2.36 6.42
CA VAL A 7 3.81 -1.26 6.60
C VAL A 7 4.17 -0.17 5.59
N GLY A 8 3.18 0.38 4.90
CA GLY A 8 3.46 1.48 4.00
C GLY A 8 3.63 2.82 4.73
N GLN A 9 4.39 3.72 4.11
CA GLN A 9 4.73 5.05 4.60
C GLN A 9 4.20 6.09 3.61
N PRO A 10 3.07 6.76 3.93
CA PRO A 10 2.44 7.74 3.03
C PRO A 10 3.21 9.06 3.04
N LEU A 11 4.35 9.09 2.34
CA LEU A 11 5.12 10.30 2.10
C LEU A 11 4.44 11.16 1.04
N ARG A 12 4.60 12.49 1.14
CA ARG A 12 4.20 13.41 0.08
C ARG A 12 5.09 13.21 -1.15
N LEU A 13 4.64 13.63 -2.33
CA LEU A 13 5.41 13.47 -3.58
C LEU A 13 6.84 14.05 -3.50
N ASP A 14 7.02 15.16 -2.79
CA ASP A 14 8.33 15.78 -2.52
C ASP A 14 9.21 15.01 -1.52
N GLY A 15 8.73 13.88 -0.99
CA GLY A 15 9.40 13.05 0.01
C GLY A 15 9.18 13.51 1.46
N THR A 16 8.45 14.61 1.69
CA THR A 16 8.21 15.11 3.05
C THR A 16 7.18 14.26 3.80
N ARG A 17 7.31 14.23 5.13
CA ARG A 17 6.39 13.52 6.02
C ARG A 17 5.17 14.37 6.36
N GLY A 18 3.99 13.77 6.29
CA GLY A 18 2.74 14.34 6.81
C GLY A 18 2.29 13.65 8.11
N SER A 19 1.19 14.11 8.70
CA SER A 19 0.62 13.52 9.92
C SER A 19 0.27 12.03 9.77
N MET A 20 -0.10 11.59 8.56
CA MET A 20 -0.35 10.18 8.27
C MET A 20 0.92 9.33 8.26
N ALA A 21 2.06 9.88 7.82
CA ALA A 21 3.34 9.18 7.87
C ALA A 21 3.77 8.94 9.33
N GLU A 22 3.55 9.93 10.19
CA GLU A 22 3.81 9.79 11.63
C GLU A 22 2.90 8.75 12.28
N GLU A 23 1.62 8.71 11.92
CA GLU A 23 0.70 7.71 12.47
C GLU A 23 1.02 6.29 11.98
N ALA A 24 1.41 6.14 10.71
CA ALA A 24 1.87 4.87 10.15
C ALA A 24 3.13 4.37 10.88
N GLU A 25 4.07 5.27 11.20
CA GLU A 25 5.27 4.94 11.97
C GLU A 25 4.93 4.50 13.40
N ARG A 26 4.03 5.23 14.08
CA ARG A 26 3.53 4.80 15.41
C ARG A 26 2.82 3.46 15.35
N PHE A 27 2.02 3.21 14.30
CA PHE A 27 1.36 1.94 14.09
C PHE A 27 2.35 0.79 13.90
N ALA A 28 3.35 0.95 13.03
CA ALA A 28 4.41 -0.03 12.81
C ALA A 28 5.13 -0.40 14.12
N GLN A 29 5.46 0.59 14.94
CA GLN A 29 6.07 0.37 16.26
C GLN A 29 5.17 -0.42 17.21
N ARG A 30 3.85 -0.13 17.23
CA ARG A 30 2.89 -0.90 18.03
C ARG A 30 2.81 -2.35 17.56
N VAL A 31 2.72 -2.57 16.26
CA VAL A 31 2.68 -3.93 15.65
C VAL A 31 3.95 -4.70 15.99
N GLN A 32 5.13 -4.09 15.85
CA GLN A 32 6.40 -4.73 16.17
C GLN A 32 6.46 -5.18 17.64
N LYS A 33 6.05 -4.30 18.56
CA LYS A 33 6.00 -4.60 20.00
C LYS A 33 5.03 -5.72 20.35
N GLN A 34 3.87 -5.76 19.67
CA GLN A 34 2.82 -6.73 19.96
C GLN A 34 3.08 -8.12 19.34
N ILE A 35 3.59 -8.16 18.10
CA ILE A 35 3.77 -9.41 17.36
C ILE A 35 5.17 -10.00 17.53
N GLY A 36 6.17 -9.17 17.84
CA GLY A 36 7.55 -9.63 18.07
C GLY A 36 8.31 -10.03 16.81
N VAL A 37 7.82 -9.65 15.62
CA VAL A 37 8.52 -9.83 14.33
C VAL A 37 9.00 -8.47 13.80
N PRO A 38 10.08 -8.43 13.00
CA PRO A 38 10.52 -7.18 12.38
C PRO A 38 9.42 -6.57 11.51
N VAL A 39 9.33 -5.24 11.56
CA VAL A 39 8.40 -4.45 10.76
C VAL A 39 9.21 -3.46 9.93
N ASP A 40 9.15 -3.61 8.61
CA ASP A 40 9.79 -2.69 7.67
C ASP A 40 8.76 -1.69 7.14
N MET A 41 9.21 -0.45 6.93
CA MET A 41 8.40 0.58 6.30
C MET A 41 8.76 0.77 4.83
N VAL A 42 7.75 0.93 3.98
CA VAL A 42 7.91 1.12 2.53
C VAL A 42 7.27 2.42 2.11
N ASP A 43 8.05 3.25 1.44
CA ASP A 43 7.59 4.48 0.80
C ASP A 43 6.44 4.19 -0.20
N GLU A 44 5.26 4.77 0.06
CA GLU A 44 4.04 4.60 -0.74
C GLU A 44 3.93 5.60 -1.90
N ARG A 45 4.96 6.39 -2.19
CA ARG A 45 4.97 7.32 -3.33
C ARG A 45 4.94 6.55 -4.65
N LEU A 46 3.75 6.18 -5.10
CA LEU A 46 3.51 5.85 -6.51
C LEU A 46 3.64 7.14 -7.33
N THR A 47 4.19 7.02 -8.53
CA THR A 47 4.15 8.13 -9.48
C THR A 47 2.68 8.43 -9.82
N SER A 48 2.33 9.69 -10.10
CA SER A 48 0.94 10.06 -10.46
C SER A 48 0.40 9.20 -11.61
N TRP A 49 1.25 8.79 -12.54
CA TRP A 49 0.91 7.88 -13.63
C TRP A 49 0.61 6.44 -13.16
N GLU A 50 1.40 5.87 -12.25
CA GLU A 50 1.13 4.54 -11.68
C GLU A 50 -0.11 4.56 -10.79
N ALA A 51 -0.32 5.62 -10.02
CA ALA A 51 -1.50 5.81 -9.20
C ALA A 51 -2.75 5.98 -10.05
N GLU A 52 -2.69 6.74 -11.14
CA GLU A 52 -3.79 6.94 -12.09
C GLU A 52 -4.09 5.64 -12.85
N ARG A 53 -3.09 4.94 -13.36
CA ARG A 53 -3.24 3.61 -13.99
C ARG A 53 -3.83 2.59 -13.03
N LEU A 54 -3.40 2.63 -11.77
CA LEU A 54 -3.96 1.77 -10.72
C LEU A 54 -5.41 2.14 -10.42
N LEU A 55 -5.73 3.43 -10.29
CA LEU A 55 -7.09 3.92 -10.11
C LEU A 55 -7.98 3.55 -11.29
N GLU A 56 -7.49 3.59 -12.53
CA GLU A 56 -8.20 3.14 -13.72
C GLU A 56 -8.42 1.62 -13.73
N GLU A 57 -7.43 0.82 -13.32
CA GLU A 57 -7.58 -0.63 -13.24
C GLU A 57 -8.57 -1.05 -12.13
N VAL A 58 -8.53 -0.33 -11.01
CA VAL A 58 -9.46 -0.43 -9.89
C VAL A 58 -10.86 0.01 -10.35
N GLN A 59 -11.04 1.28 -10.71
CA GLN A 59 -12.33 1.88 -11.10
C GLN A 59 -12.93 1.24 -12.35
N GLY A 60 -12.12 0.87 -13.35
CA GLY A 60 -12.58 0.17 -14.56
C GLY A 60 -13.18 -1.22 -14.28
N ARG A 61 -12.80 -1.87 -13.18
CA ARG A 61 -13.47 -3.09 -12.66
C ARG A 61 -14.74 -2.76 -11.86
N PHE A 62 -14.78 -1.66 -11.10
CA PHE A 62 -15.96 -1.26 -10.31
C PHE A 62 -17.07 -0.58 -11.12
N ILE A 63 -16.77 0.11 -12.23
CA ILE A 63 -17.76 0.77 -13.10
C ILE A 63 -18.72 -0.25 -13.73
N ARG A 64 -18.37 -1.54 -13.79
CA ARG A 64 -19.29 -2.59 -14.26
C ARG A 64 -20.41 -2.94 -13.26
N ASP A 65 -20.30 -2.53 -12.00
CA ASP A 65 -21.29 -2.84 -10.96
C ASP A 65 -22.20 -1.65 -10.59
N GLU A 66 -21.86 -0.41 -10.98
CA GLU A 66 -22.57 0.80 -10.49
C GLU A 66 -23.53 1.45 -11.51
N LYS A 67 -23.57 0.99 -12.77
CA LYS A 67 -24.44 1.57 -13.80
C LYS A 67 -25.86 0.97 -13.86
N LEU A 68 -26.49 0.71 -12.71
CA LEU A 68 -27.95 0.60 -12.63
C LEU A 68 -28.44 1.25 -11.34
N THR A 69 -29.40 2.16 -11.49
CA THR A 69 -30.19 2.84 -10.44
C THR A 69 -29.61 4.17 -9.92
N GLY A 70 -30.09 5.26 -10.51
CA GLY A 70 -29.98 6.59 -9.94
C GLY A 70 -30.82 6.69 -8.67
N SER A 71 -30.18 6.74 -7.51
CA SER A 71 -30.60 7.47 -6.29
C SER A 71 -29.75 7.07 -5.07
N LYS A 72 -29.20 8.08 -4.38
CA LYS A 72 -28.65 8.08 -3.00
C LYS A 72 -27.49 7.10 -2.69
N LYS A 73 -26.28 7.65 -2.60
CA LYS A 73 -25.02 6.99 -2.14
C LYS A 73 -25.19 6.13 -0.88
N PRO A 74 -24.97 4.80 -0.94
CA PRO A 74 -24.67 3.98 0.24
C PRO A 74 -23.16 3.75 0.39
N LYS A 75 -22.74 3.55 1.64
CA LYS A 75 -21.34 3.31 2.07
C LYS A 75 -20.84 1.94 1.59
N ASN A 76 -20.15 1.89 0.45
CA ASN A 76 -19.61 0.64 -0.10
C ASN A 76 -18.30 0.21 0.60
N VAL A 77 -18.42 -0.34 1.81
CA VAL A 77 -17.30 -0.92 2.60
C VAL A 77 -16.54 -1.99 1.80
N LYS A 78 -17.23 -2.76 0.95
CA LYS A 78 -16.61 -3.78 0.09
C LYS A 78 -15.62 -3.18 -0.91
N ALA A 79 -15.99 -2.09 -1.58
CA ALA A 79 -15.10 -1.42 -2.54
C ALA A 79 -13.84 -0.88 -1.84
N LYS A 80 -14.01 -0.27 -0.65
CA LYS A 80 -12.87 0.20 0.16
C LYS A 80 -11.95 -0.94 0.59
N MET A 81 -12.48 -2.06 1.07
CA MET A 81 -11.68 -3.24 1.43
C MET A 81 -10.86 -3.78 0.26
N THR A 82 -11.42 -3.77 -0.95
CA THR A 82 -10.68 -4.18 -2.15
C THR A 82 -9.55 -3.21 -2.49
N VAL A 83 -9.77 -1.90 -2.34
CA VAL A 83 -8.72 -0.87 -2.53
C VAL A 83 -7.60 -1.05 -1.50
N ASP A 84 -7.95 -1.25 -0.22
CA ASP A 84 -6.98 -1.43 0.86
C ASP A 84 -6.12 -2.71 0.63
N ALA A 85 -6.75 -3.81 0.20
CA ALA A 85 -6.04 -5.05 -0.12
C ALA A 85 -5.10 -4.89 -1.33
N MET A 86 -5.51 -4.14 -2.35
CA MET A 86 -4.67 -3.84 -3.50
C MET A 86 -3.48 -2.99 -3.12
N ALA A 87 -3.69 -1.91 -2.35
CA ALA A 87 -2.60 -1.07 -1.84
C ALA A 87 -1.57 -1.90 -1.05
N ALA A 88 -2.04 -2.78 -0.16
CA ALA A 88 -1.16 -3.69 0.59
C ALA A 88 -0.37 -4.63 -0.33
N ALA A 89 -0.98 -5.14 -1.41
CA ALA A 89 -0.28 -5.97 -2.39
C ALA A 89 0.82 -5.20 -3.14
N PHE A 90 0.59 -3.94 -3.52
CA PHE A 90 1.62 -3.10 -4.16
C PHE A 90 2.78 -2.79 -3.22
N ILE A 91 2.49 -2.42 -1.98
CA ILE A 91 3.50 -2.20 -0.93
C ILE A 91 4.39 -3.44 -0.77
N LEU A 92 3.77 -4.62 -0.71
CA LEU A 92 4.50 -5.88 -0.60
C LEU A 92 5.34 -6.18 -1.84
N LYS A 93 4.80 -5.95 -3.04
CA LYS A 93 5.53 -6.12 -4.30
C LYS A 93 6.79 -5.26 -4.33
N GLU A 94 6.65 -3.96 -4.04
CA GLU A 94 7.77 -3.01 -4.02
C GLU A 94 8.85 -3.43 -3.02
N TYR A 95 8.43 -3.90 -1.84
CA TYR A 95 9.35 -4.44 -0.84
C TYR A 95 10.18 -5.62 -1.36
N LEU A 96 9.51 -6.60 -1.97
CA LEU A 96 10.15 -7.81 -2.47
C LEU A 96 11.08 -7.51 -3.65
N ASP A 97 10.66 -6.61 -4.56
CA ASP A 97 11.45 -6.18 -5.71
C ASP A 97 12.75 -5.49 -5.25
N ARG A 98 12.69 -4.60 -4.24
CA ARG A 98 13.88 -3.97 -3.63
C ARG A 98 14.83 -4.99 -2.98
N ARG A 99 14.28 -5.99 -2.28
CA ARG A 99 15.10 -7.07 -1.69
C ARG A 99 15.79 -7.93 -2.74
N GLY A 100 15.08 -8.26 -3.82
CA GLY A 100 15.64 -9.01 -4.94
C GLY A 100 16.85 -8.30 -5.56
N GLN A 101 16.70 -7.02 -5.90
CA GLN A 101 17.78 -6.20 -6.45
C GLN A 101 18.98 -6.08 -5.51
N THR A 102 18.73 -6.00 -4.20
CA THR A 102 19.80 -5.92 -3.20
C THR A 102 20.59 -7.21 -3.14
N ALA A 103 19.91 -8.36 -3.20
CA ALA A 103 20.55 -9.68 -3.20
C ALA A 103 21.38 -9.91 -4.48
N GLU A 104 20.86 -9.53 -5.65
CA GLU A 104 21.58 -9.63 -6.92
C GLU A 104 22.85 -8.77 -6.93
N LYS A 105 22.76 -7.52 -6.48
CA LYS A 105 23.93 -6.62 -6.37
C LYS A 105 24.98 -7.11 -5.39
N ALA A 106 24.60 -7.84 -4.35
CA ALA A 106 25.52 -8.41 -3.37
C ALA A 106 26.28 -9.63 -3.94
N CYS A 107 25.65 -10.42 -4.80
CA CYS A 107 26.27 -11.59 -5.45
C CYS A 107 27.20 -11.20 -6.62
N ALA A 108 26.94 -10.05 -7.26
CA ALA A 108 27.75 -9.53 -8.36
C ALA A 108 29.04 -8.81 -7.92
N LYS A 109 29.36 -8.80 -6.62
CA LYS A 109 30.59 -8.25 -6.04
C LYS A 109 31.46 -9.36 -5.47
#